data_AF-T1EEI7-F1
#
_entry.id   AF-T1EEI7-F1
#
_cell.length_a   1.000
_cell.length_b   1.000
_cell.length_c   1.000
_cell.angle_alpha   90.00
_cell.angle_beta   90.00
_cell.angle_gamma   90.00
#
_symmetry.space_group_name_H-M   'P 1'
#
loop_
_entity.id
_entity.type
_entity.pdbx_description
1 polymer ?
#
loop_
_entity_poly.entity_id
_entity_poly.type
_entity_poly.pdbx_seq_one_letter_code
_entity_poly.pdbx_strand_id
1 'polypeptide(L)'
;MSSLEKVPVVEIDRDGVFKYILVEASSGGQKKLLVRGDQESPYHADVLEKLEDKLKKENLRMELRCTGGGRIDHDSKNKHIKVYGYSVGFGKADHKVTCNLLKEQYKDYKIDFSNDGY
;
A
#
# COMPACT_ATOMS: atom_id res chain seq x y z
N MET A 1 9.45 -8.19 20.23
CA MET A 1 9.10 -7.82 18.86
C MET A 1 8.23 -6.58 18.91
N SER A 2 8.59 -5.52 18.20
CA SER A 2 7.77 -4.31 18.15
C SER A 2 6.47 -4.59 17.37
N SER A 3 5.40 -3.85 17.65
CA SER A 3 4.13 -3.99 16.90
C SER A 3 4.33 -3.80 15.38
N LEU A 4 5.34 -3.02 14.98
CA LEU A 4 5.71 -2.77 13.58
C LEU A 4 6.29 -3.98 12.85
N GLU A 5 6.94 -4.91 13.56
CA GLU A 5 7.52 -6.13 12.97
C GLU A 5 6.44 -7.12 12.55
N LYS A 6 5.31 -7.13 13.25
CA LYS A 6 4.19 -8.04 12.98
C LYS A 6 3.39 -7.65 11.73
N VAL A 7 3.48 -6.39 11.32
CA VAL A 7 2.72 -5.87 10.19
C VAL A 7 3.54 -5.99 8.90
N PRO A 8 3.08 -6.71 7.86
CA PRO A 8 3.82 -6.83 6.61
C PRO A 8 3.97 -5.48 5.92
N VAL A 9 5.12 -5.23 5.29
CA VAL A 9 5.38 -3.99 4.54
C VAL A 9 4.36 -3.84 3.40
N VAL A 10 4.20 -4.89 2.60
CA VAL A 10 3.31 -4.94 1.45
C VAL A 10 2.20 -5.95 1.70
N GLU A 11 0.95 -5.54 1.49
CA GLU A 11 -0.20 -6.43 1.46
C GLU A 11 -1.13 -5.89 0.37
N ILE A 12 -1.10 -6.55 -0.80
CA ILE A 12 -1.90 -6.20 -1.98
C ILE A 12 -2.54 -7.44 -2.58
N ASP A 13 -3.63 -7.26 -3.32
CA ASP A 13 -4.23 -8.34 -4.10
C ASP A 13 -3.23 -8.91 -5.12
N ARG A 14 -3.35 -10.22 -5.38
CA ARG A 14 -2.39 -10.98 -6.21
C ARG A 14 -2.53 -10.73 -7.70
N ASP A 15 -3.64 -10.16 -8.13
CA ASP A 15 -3.91 -9.86 -9.54
C ASP A 15 -5.00 -8.79 -9.64
N GLY A 16 -5.11 -8.12 -10.78
CA GLY A 16 -6.14 -7.15 -11.10
C GLY A 16 -5.74 -5.69 -10.91
N VAL A 17 -6.71 -4.80 -11.12
CA VAL A 17 -6.54 -3.35 -11.03
C VAL A 17 -7.31 -2.82 -9.83
N PHE A 18 -6.62 -2.16 -8.91
CA PHE A 18 -7.22 -1.73 -7.64
C PHE A 18 -6.60 -0.44 -7.11
N LYS A 19 -7.29 0.18 -6.16
CA LYS A 19 -6.80 1.36 -5.44
C LYS A 19 -5.78 0.94 -4.39
N TYR A 20 -4.78 1.78 -4.17
CA TYR A 20 -3.78 1.54 -3.14
C TYR A 20 -3.45 2.83 -2.38
N ILE A 21 -3.01 2.67 -1.14
CA ILE A 21 -2.51 3.75 -0.28
C ILE A 21 -1.08 3.47 0.18
N LEU A 22 -0.32 4.54 0.40
CA LEU A 22 0.98 4.53 1.08
C LEU A 22 0.80 5.12 2.47
N VAL A 23 1.05 4.33 3.51
CA VAL A 23 0.79 4.71 4.90
C VAL A 23 2.08 4.69 5.71
N GLU A 24 2.35 5.76 6.44
CA GLU A 24 3.35 5.76 7.50
C GLU A 24 2.72 5.23 8.78
N ALA A 25 3.19 4.08 9.27
CA ALA A 25 2.82 3.52 10.55
C ALA A 25 3.91 3.82 11.60
N SER A 26 3.49 4.35 12.75
CA SER A 26 4.40 4.71 13.85
C SER A 26 4.02 3.99 15.13
N SER A 27 5.01 3.47 15.87
CA SER A 27 4.81 2.85 17.18
C SER A 27 6.09 2.95 18.01
N GLY A 28 6.00 3.48 19.23
CA GLY A 28 7.16 3.58 20.14
C GLY A 28 8.35 4.37 19.57
N GLY A 29 8.09 5.42 18.79
CA GLY A 29 9.14 6.26 18.17
C GLY A 29 9.76 5.67 16.88
N GLN A 30 9.40 4.44 16.52
CA GLN A 30 9.80 3.83 15.25
C GLN A 30 8.74 4.10 14.17
N LYS A 31 9.18 4.15 12.92
CA LYS A 31 8.32 4.38 11.75
C LYS A 31 8.56 3.33 10.67
N LYS A 32 7.51 2.99 9.92
CA LYS A 32 7.54 2.05 8.81
C LYS A 32 6.54 2.48 7.75
N LEU A 33 6.91 2.36 6.47
CA LEU A 33 5.98 2.58 5.38
C LEU A 33 5.30 1.26 4.99
N LEU A 34 3.99 1.35 4.76
CA LEU A 34 3.13 0.24 4.40
C LEU A 34 2.46 0.52 3.05
N VAL A 35 2.40 -0.50 2.20
CA VAL A 35 1.62 -0.49 0.95
C VAL A 35 0.41 -1.39 1.15
N ARG A 36 -0.78 -0.82 0.96
CA ARG A 36 -2.06 -1.54 1.04
C ARG A 36 -2.90 -1.28 -0.19
N GLY A 37 -3.58 -2.29 -0.71
CA GLY A 37 -4.53 -2.14 -1.83
C GLY A 37 -5.22 -3.44 -2.18
N ASP A 38 -6.51 -3.38 -2.46
CA ASP A 38 -7.33 -4.54 -2.78
C ASP A 38 -8.50 -4.14 -3.68
N GLN A 39 -9.04 -5.11 -4.40
CA GLN A 39 -10.16 -4.91 -5.34
C GLN A 39 -11.50 -4.72 -4.62
N GLU A 40 -11.62 -5.20 -3.39
CA GLU A 40 -12.86 -5.10 -2.61
C GLU A 40 -13.14 -3.68 -2.14
N SER A 41 -12.09 -2.88 -1.93
CA SER A 41 -12.18 -1.50 -1.45
C SER A 41 -12.48 -0.51 -2.59
N PRO A 42 -13.72 0.04 -2.69
CA PRO A 42 -14.07 0.94 -3.77
C PRO A 42 -13.37 2.30 -3.66
N TYR A 43 -12.92 2.71 -2.48
CA TYR A 43 -12.20 3.97 -2.25
C TYR A 43 -10.91 3.76 -1.45
N HIS A 44 -9.99 4.74 -1.56
CA HIS A 44 -8.74 4.74 -0.78
C HIS A 44 -8.97 4.80 0.73
N ALA A 45 -10.06 5.46 1.16
CA ALA A 45 -10.44 5.56 2.56
C ALA A 45 -10.83 4.17 3.12
N ASP A 46 -11.51 3.35 2.33
CA ASP A 46 -11.90 2.00 2.75
C ASP A 46 -10.67 1.10 2.93
N VAL A 47 -9.64 1.25 2.09
CA VAL A 47 -8.35 0.54 2.26
C VAL A 47 -7.70 0.93 3.59
N LEU A 48 -7.78 2.20 3.98
CA LEU A 48 -7.24 2.69 5.25
C LEU A 48 -8.05 2.16 6.44
N GLU A 49 -9.38 2.22 6.37
CA GLU A 49 -10.29 1.70 7.39
C GLU A 49 -10.08 0.19 7.61
N LYS A 50 -9.93 -0.58 6.52
CA LYS A 50 -9.63 -2.02 6.57
C LYS A 50 -8.30 -2.31 7.28
N LEU A 51 -7.28 -1.48 7.05
CA LEU A 51 -6.00 -1.56 7.77
C LEU A 51 -6.18 -1.24 9.26
N GLU A 52 -6.87 -0.17 9.60
CA GLU A 52 -7.14 0.24 11.00
C GLU A 52 -7.89 -0.85 11.76
N ASP A 53 -8.94 -1.41 11.16
CA ASP A 53 -9.72 -2.51 11.71
C ASP A 53 -8.90 -3.77 11.94
N LYS A 54 -8.01 -4.11 10.99
CA LYS A 54 -7.10 -5.25 11.13
C LYS A 54 -6.17 -5.06 12.33
N LEU A 55 -5.53 -3.89 12.44
CA LEU A 55 -4.63 -3.60 13.56
C LEU A 55 -5.38 -3.61 14.91
N LYS A 56 -6.60 -3.09 14.95
CA LYS A 56 -7.46 -3.12 16.14
C LYS A 56 -7.81 -4.56 16.54
N LYS A 57 -8.21 -5.41 15.59
CA LYS A 57 -8.52 -6.83 15.84
C LYS A 57 -7.30 -7.61 16.35
N GLU A 58 -6.11 -7.27 15.88
CA GLU A 58 -4.84 -7.87 16.31
C GLU A 58 -4.26 -7.22 17.59
N ASN A 59 -4.96 -6.24 18.18
CA ASN A 59 -4.53 -5.47 19.34
C ASN A 59 -3.14 -4.81 19.15
N LEU A 60 -2.84 -4.37 17.92
CA LEU A 60 -1.62 -3.66 17.56
C LEU A 60 -1.86 -2.16 17.61
N ARG A 61 -1.28 -1.48 18.62
CA ARG A 61 -1.40 -0.03 18.78
C ARG A 61 -0.34 0.70 17.96
N MET A 62 -0.79 1.42 16.94
CA MET A 62 0.05 2.15 15.99
C MET A 62 -0.68 3.41 15.54
N GLU A 63 0.06 4.49 15.30
CA GLU A 63 -0.45 5.68 14.64
C GLU A 63 -0.28 5.52 13.14
N LEU A 64 -1.36 5.73 12.38
CA LEU A 64 -1.34 5.66 10.92
C LEU A 64 -1.49 7.05 10.32
N ARG A 65 -0.65 7.34 9.34
CA ARG A 65 -0.77 8.54 8.49
C ARG A 65 -0.75 8.12 7.04
N CYS A 66 -1.90 8.25 6.37
CA CYS A 66 -1.96 8.09 4.92
C CYS A 66 -1.20 9.24 4.25
N THR A 67 -0.14 8.91 3.52
CA THR A 67 0.73 9.87 2.82
C THR A 67 0.31 10.13 1.38
N GLY A 68 -0.69 9.39 0.89
CA GLY A 68 -1.24 9.49 -0.45
C GLY A 68 -1.70 8.13 -0.95
N GLY A 69 -2.23 8.10 -2.17
CA GLY A 69 -2.57 6.86 -2.85
C GLY A 69 -2.46 6.95 -4.35
N GLY A 70 -2.99 5.92 -5.01
CA GLY A 70 -3.07 5.78 -6.46
C GLY A 70 -3.77 4.49 -6.84
N ARG A 71 -3.36 3.90 -7.95
CA ARG A 71 -3.79 2.58 -8.43
C ARG A 71 -2.60 1.67 -8.67
N ILE A 72 -2.85 0.39 -8.51
CA ILE A 72 -1.96 -0.69 -8.88
C ILE A 72 -2.69 -1.51 -9.95
N ASP A 73 -1.99 -1.79 -11.04
CA ASP A 73 -2.32 -2.83 -12.01
C ASP A 73 -1.33 -3.97 -11.79
N HIS A 74 -1.82 -5.09 -11.27
CA HIS A 74 -1.04 -6.27 -10.93
C HIS A 74 -1.38 -7.40 -11.90
N ASP A 75 -0.48 -7.65 -12.84
CA ASP A 75 -0.56 -8.77 -13.77
C ASP A 75 0.38 -9.89 -13.30
N SER A 76 -0.17 -10.85 -12.56
CA SER A 76 0.62 -11.95 -12.01
C SER A 76 1.12 -12.91 -13.08
N LYS A 77 0.40 -13.01 -14.20
CA LYS A 77 0.74 -13.88 -15.33
C LYS A 77 2.00 -13.38 -16.05
N ASN A 78 2.08 -12.08 -16.29
CA ASN A 78 3.25 -11.44 -16.91
C ASN A 78 4.30 -10.97 -15.90
N LYS A 79 4.07 -11.21 -14.59
CA LYS A 79 4.91 -10.72 -13.49
C LYS A 79 5.20 -9.22 -13.61
N HIS A 80 4.14 -8.45 -13.83
CA HIS A 80 4.23 -7.01 -14.03
C HIS A 80 3.34 -6.30 -13.02
N ILE A 81 3.89 -5.30 -12.34
CA ILE A 81 3.13 -4.38 -11.49
C ILE A 81 3.38 -2.96 -11.94
N LYS A 82 2.31 -2.24 -12.26
CA LYS A 82 2.34 -0.82 -12.61
C LYS A 82 1.63 0.01 -11.54
N VAL A 83 2.33 1.01 -11.00
CA VAL A 83 1.81 1.95 -10.00
C VAL A 83 1.53 3.31 -10.65
N TYR A 84 0.34 3.89 -10.48
CA TYR A 84 -0.01 5.14 -11.16
C TYR A 84 -1.17 5.90 -10.50
N GLY A 85 -1.50 7.07 -11.03
CA GLY A 85 -2.65 7.87 -10.61
C GLY A 85 -2.57 8.44 -9.19
N TYR A 86 -3.70 8.81 -8.61
CA TYR A 86 -3.73 9.49 -7.32
C TYR A 86 -4.98 9.13 -6.49
N SER A 87 -4.93 9.44 -5.19
CA SER A 87 -6.12 9.43 -4.35
C SER A 87 -6.79 10.80 -4.34
N VAL A 88 -8.11 10.85 -4.56
CA VAL A 88 -8.88 12.09 -4.45
C VAL A 88 -8.87 12.64 -3.01
N GLY A 89 -8.95 11.75 -2.02
CA GLY A 89 -8.97 12.15 -0.60
C GLY A 89 -7.59 12.40 0.00
N PHE A 90 -6.57 11.65 -0.41
CA PHE A 90 -5.23 11.70 0.21
C PHE A 90 -4.14 12.30 -0.69
N GLY A 91 -4.48 12.66 -1.93
CA GLY A 91 -3.51 13.10 -2.92
C GLY A 91 -2.68 11.95 -3.50
N LYS A 92 -1.64 12.31 -4.25
CA LYS A 92 -0.75 11.37 -4.92
C LYS A 92 0.33 10.87 -3.96
N ALA A 93 0.45 9.55 -3.83
CA ALA A 93 1.57 8.94 -3.09
C ALA A 93 2.91 9.12 -3.81
N ASP A 94 4.01 8.94 -3.09
CA ASP A 94 5.32 8.73 -3.71
C ASP A 94 5.38 7.32 -4.34
N HIS A 95 5.02 7.23 -5.62
CA HIS A 95 5.01 5.95 -6.35
C HIS A 95 6.39 5.32 -6.46
N LYS A 96 7.47 6.12 -6.45
CA LYS A 96 8.84 5.59 -6.49
C LYS A 96 9.12 4.81 -5.21
N VAL A 97 8.72 5.35 -4.06
CA VAL A 97 8.83 4.67 -2.77
C VAL A 97 7.96 3.41 -2.76
N THR A 98 6.71 3.50 -3.24
CA THR A 98 5.84 2.31 -3.39
C THR A 98 6.50 1.22 -4.24
N CYS A 99 7.03 1.54 -5.42
CA CYS A 99 7.71 0.57 -6.27
C CYS A 99 8.93 -0.07 -5.60
N ASN A 100 9.71 0.68 -4.81
CA ASN A 100 10.86 0.13 -4.10
C ASN A 100 10.42 -0.92 -3.07
N LEU A 101 9.39 -0.63 -2.27
CA LEU A 101 8.82 -1.58 -1.30
C LEU A 101 8.25 -2.82 -2.00
N LEU A 102 7.59 -2.64 -3.15
CA LEU A 102 7.09 -3.76 -3.96
C LEU A 102 8.24 -4.63 -4.50
N LYS A 103 9.36 -4.04 -4.94
CA LYS A 103 10.53 -4.78 -5.44
C LYS A 103 11.20 -5.65 -4.38
N GLU A 104 11.12 -5.26 -3.12
CA GLU A 104 11.63 -6.07 -2.00
C GLU A 104 10.83 -7.37 -1.84
N GLN A 105 9.52 -7.32 -2.10
CA GLN A 105 8.59 -8.45 -1.98
C GLN A 105 8.48 -9.28 -3.27
N TYR A 106 8.39 -8.63 -4.42
CA TYR A 106 8.17 -9.23 -5.75
C TYR A 106 9.47 -9.13 -6.58
N LYS A 107 10.51 -9.85 -6.15
CA LYS A 107 11.87 -9.73 -6.69
C LYS A 107 12.01 -10.12 -8.16
N ASP A 108 11.11 -10.97 -8.64
CA ASP A 108 11.07 -11.48 -10.02
C ASP A 108 10.07 -10.73 -10.91
N TYR A 109 9.44 -9.67 -10.40
CA TYR A 109 8.50 -8.86 -11.16
C TYR A 109 9.20 -7.67 -11.83
N LYS A 110 8.72 -7.31 -13.01
CA LYS A 110 8.92 -5.97 -13.56
C LYS A 110 8.00 -5.02 -12.79
N ILE A 111 8.56 -3.97 -12.19
CA ILE A 111 7.78 -2.99 -11.42
C ILE A 111 8.18 -1.58 -11.83
N ASP A 112 7.20 -0.84 -12.33
CA ASP A 112 7.34 0.55 -12.77
C ASP A 112 6.17 1.42 -12.32
N PHE A 113 6.36 2.73 -12.45
CA PHE A 113 5.32 3.70 -12.15
C PHE A 113 5.20 4.76 -13.23
N SER A 114 4.02 5.37 -13.32
CA SER A 114 3.79 6.62 -14.02
C SER A 114 3.18 7.65 -13.08
N ASN A 115 3.50 8.92 -13.31
CA ASN A 115 2.82 10.03 -12.65
C ASN A 115 1.56 10.47 -13.39
N ASP A 116 1.27 9.86 -14.53
CA ASP A 116 0.16 10.21 -15.41
C ASP A 116 -1.07 9.33 -15.13
N GLY A 117 -2.26 9.89 -15.37
CA GLY A 117 -3.54 9.18 -15.46
C GLY A 117 -4.40 9.14 -14.19
N TYR A 118 -5.70 8.85 -14.39
CA TYR A 118 -6.67 8.37 -13.40
C TYR A 118 -7.43 7.19 -14.01
#